data_AF-A0A6M0Q9X0-F1
#
_entry.id   AF-A0A6M0Q9X0-F1
#
_cell.length_a   1.000
_cell.length_b   1.000
_cell.length_c   1.000
_cell.angle_alpha   90.00
_cell.angle_beta   90.00
_cell.angle_gamma   90.00
#
_symmetry.space_group_name_H-M   'P 1'
#
loop_
_entity.id
_entity.type
_entity.pdbx_description
1 polymer ?
#
loop_
_entity_poly.entity_id
_entity_poly.type
_entity_poly.pdbx_seq_one_letter_code
_entity_poly.pdbx_strand_id
1 'polypeptide(L)'
;MVEFISVSSLVGDLNLNITKGSSSSVNILQWQCQGELEVDIYYGVKLTSEEFINKAIGFLEVVKEKNPDLVLTPEYSFPYEVINRIIIEKGFWPRNGSLFCLGTQGENIDVFKNYLSKWESNEKIKVIWDSVLELSEEKDFVSPLLYLFIKNETLYILPQIKTGNMFDKWKDLEASHLCIGKKIFVFDDENSSNKFLSIICADVMHIKAEHILDKVSGNLTIFHPQLNGNPRNNYFTSFRREILDDRRNENRIITLNWASDTKIKNSPILFAKPWTAFYKKHNKNLEGDFRKLRLENLKKGLYFAYDGINEYWYSDRKENIKYYSINKSDTGTARGPATHGYEPILIKGLEYTNLWEDYKGPFRNDDLIEELKNLEDEYSFPINFLRSSPDKSDFFFGLCFGHFEEGEIKTSDEELVSRMIVGSDEESDDERYEKLHMFLKLVRNLKSGNIPNSLSYLKENHTFTVDEDFPDYGKLIYNLKPIKNTEDDIKYPECLVVITKETKKSKIKQIVSSLSDKLSKKFRDQIVVYYEPLGEQGYIYFDEHLNETGINNPSYTKKFEDITKIK
;
A
#
# COMPACT_ATOMS: atom_id res chain seq x y z
N MET A 1 8.76 14.61 28.73
CA MET A 1 7.47 13.93 28.48
C MET A 1 6.76 14.76 27.42
N VAL A 2 6.28 14.13 26.35
CA VAL A 2 5.58 14.83 25.25
C VAL A 2 4.19 15.26 25.70
N GLU A 3 3.82 16.50 25.40
CA GLU A 3 2.54 17.13 25.68
C GLU A 3 1.63 17.05 24.45
N PHE A 4 0.36 16.68 24.65
CA PHE A 4 -0.66 16.70 23.61
C PHE A 4 -1.54 17.94 23.80
N ILE A 5 -1.56 18.81 22.79
CA ILE A 5 -2.27 20.10 22.85
C ILE A 5 -3.42 20.09 21.86
N SER A 6 -4.63 20.28 22.37
CA SER A 6 -5.81 20.51 21.53
C SER A 6 -5.66 21.83 20.78
N VAL A 7 -5.73 21.80 19.45
CA VAL A 7 -5.62 23.03 18.64
C VAL A 7 -6.81 23.96 18.88
N SER A 8 -8.00 23.41 19.13
CA SER A 8 -9.18 24.24 19.48
C SER A 8 -8.97 25.04 20.76
N SER A 9 -8.13 24.59 21.69
CA SER A 9 -7.78 25.38 22.88
C SER A 9 -6.91 26.62 22.57
N LEU A 10 -6.13 26.59 21.49
CA LEU A 10 -5.22 27.69 21.09
C LEU A 10 -5.92 28.74 20.23
N VAL A 11 -6.80 28.29 19.33
CA VAL A 11 -7.38 29.16 18.30
C VAL A 11 -8.91 29.08 18.20
N GLY A 12 -9.57 28.31 19.07
CA GLY A 12 -10.99 27.98 19.02
C GLY A 12 -11.30 26.95 17.93
N ASP A 13 -12.57 26.53 17.84
CA ASP A 13 -13.02 25.55 16.84
C ASP A 13 -12.68 25.95 15.40
N LEU A 14 -12.10 25.00 14.65
CA LEU A 14 -11.63 25.17 13.28
C LEU A 14 -12.60 24.63 12.23
N ASN A 15 -13.53 23.76 12.62
CA ASN A 15 -14.43 23.06 11.69
C ASN A 15 -13.69 22.41 10.48
N LEU A 16 -12.52 21.82 10.73
CA LEU A 16 -11.74 21.19 9.66
C LEU A 16 -12.50 20.01 9.07
N ASN A 17 -12.40 19.82 7.75
CA ASN A 17 -13.12 18.75 7.08
C ASN A 17 -12.66 17.37 7.55
N ILE A 18 -11.40 17.19 7.97
CA ILE A 18 -10.91 15.93 8.53
C ILE A 18 -11.44 15.63 9.95
N THR A 19 -11.79 16.65 10.75
CA THR A 19 -12.24 16.47 12.15
C THR A 19 -13.75 16.64 12.33
N LYS A 20 -14.44 17.38 11.47
CA LYS A 20 -15.89 17.62 11.61
C LYS A 20 -16.71 16.34 11.43
N GLY A 21 -17.74 16.18 12.25
CA GLY A 21 -18.70 15.07 12.16
C GLY A 21 -19.69 15.29 11.01
N SER A 22 -19.47 14.65 9.87
CA SER A 22 -20.37 14.73 8.71
C SER A 22 -20.32 13.45 7.88
N SER A 23 -21.34 13.18 7.07
CA SER A 23 -21.36 12.04 6.14
C SER A 23 -20.54 12.27 4.86
N SER A 24 -19.90 13.44 4.71
CA SER A 24 -19.07 13.75 3.54
C SER A 24 -17.69 13.10 3.69
N SER A 25 -17.14 12.60 2.59
CA SER A 25 -15.76 12.13 2.56
C SER A 25 -14.75 13.27 2.73
N VAL A 26 -13.50 12.90 2.96
CA VAL A 26 -12.35 13.81 3.04
C VAL A 26 -11.46 13.54 1.85
N ASN A 27 -11.19 14.58 1.05
CA ASN A 27 -10.32 14.48 -0.11
C ASN A 27 -8.88 14.84 0.28
N ILE A 28 -7.97 13.91 0.06
CA ILE A 28 -6.56 14.00 0.46
C ILE A 28 -5.71 14.09 -0.81
N LEU A 29 -4.77 15.03 -0.81
CA LEU A 29 -3.72 15.13 -1.82
C LEU A 29 -2.37 14.95 -1.15
N GLN A 30 -1.60 13.95 -1.58
CA GLN A 30 -0.25 13.69 -1.06
C GLN A 30 0.78 13.64 -2.18
N TRP A 31 2.00 14.09 -1.88
CA TRP A 31 3.15 14.00 -2.79
C TRP A 31 4.22 13.10 -2.18
N GLN A 32 4.48 11.94 -2.81
CA GLN A 32 5.66 11.12 -2.52
C GLN A 32 6.79 11.60 -3.42
N CYS A 33 7.75 12.33 -2.85
CA CYS A 33 8.82 12.99 -3.60
C CYS A 33 10.09 12.14 -3.75
N GLN A 34 10.92 12.47 -4.73
CA GLN A 34 12.23 11.82 -4.97
C GLN A 34 13.33 12.86 -5.17
N GLY A 35 14.54 12.57 -4.69
CA GLY A 35 15.70 13.38 -5.07
C GLY A 35 17.03 12.98 -4.42
N GLU A 36 18.06 13.75 -4.73
CA GLU A 36 19.40 13.63 -4.14
C GLU A 36 19.57 14.66 -3.02
N LEU A 37 19.37 14.21 -1.79
CA LEU A 37 19.34 15.04 -0.59
C LEU A 37 20.75 15.51 -0.18
N GLU A 38 20.84 16.76 0.23
CA GLU A 38 22.03 17.34 0.85
C GLU A 38 21.88 17.34 2.37
N VAL A 39 22.99 17.09 3.07
CA VAL A 39 23.01 17.00 4.54
C VAL A 39 24.07 17.95 5.09
N ASP A 40 23.64 18.81 6.00
CA ASP A 40 24.49 19.81 6.67
C ASP A 40 24.18 19.87 8.17
N ILE A 41 25.20 20.03 9.01
CA ILE A 41 25.05 19.99 10.48
C ILE A 41 24.30 21.20 11.05
N TYR A 42 24.31 22.34 10.36
CA TYR A 42 23.63 23.56 10.80
C TYR A 42 22.24 23.71 10.18
N TYR A 43 22.03 23.07 9.02
CA TYR A 43 20.82 23.23 8.23
C TYR A 43 19.99 21.96 8.08
N GLY A 44 20.46 20.83 8.61
CA GLY A 44 19.78 19.54 8.50
C GLY A 44 19.78 18.99 7.06
N VAL A 45 18.68 18.34 6.69
CA VAL A 45 18.49 17.74 5.37
C VAL A 45 17.74 18.71 4.44
N LYS A 46 18.30 18.96 3.24
CA LYS A 46 17.75 19.89 2.25
C LYS A 46 17.81 19.33 0.83
N LEU A 47 16.98 19.87 -0.06
CA LEU A 47 17.04 19.63 -1.50
C LEU A 47 16.55 20.87 -2.26
N THR A 48 17.48 21.68 -2.76
CA THR A 48 17.16 22.98 -3.37
C THR A 48 17.52 23.02 -4.85
N SER A 49 17.57 21.87 -5.52
CA SER A 49 17.78 21.85 -6.97
C SER A 49 16.58 22.50 -7.68
N GLU A 50 16.85 23.21 -8.77
CA GLU A 50 15.79 23.87 -9.56
C GLU A 50 14.71 22.88 -10.01
N GLU A 51 15.10 21.67 -10.40
CA GLU A 51 14.17 20.60 -10.75
C GLU A 51 13.21 20.28 -9.59
N PHE A 52 13.73 20.16 -8.36
CA PHE A 52 12.91 19.82 -7.20
C PHE A 52 11.99 20.97 -6.78
N ILE A 53 12.46 22.22 -6.88
CA ILE A 53 11.61 23.41 -6.68
C ILE A 53 10.47 23.41 -7.71
N ASN A 54 10.76 23.12 -8.98
CA ASN A 54 9.75 23.03 -10.04
C ASN A 54 8.73 21.91 -9.78
N LYS A 55 9.16 20.75 -9.25
CA LYS A 55 8.26 19.68 -8.82
C LYS A 55 7.30 20.14 -7.71
N ALA A 56 7.83 20.81 -6.68
CA ALA A 56 7.06 21.34 -5.57
C ALA A 56 6.06 22.43 -6.00
N ILE A 57 6.46 23.31 -6.92
CA ILE A 57 5.56 24.29 -7.54
C ILE A 57 4.47 23.57 -8.34
N GLY A 58 4.82 22.57 -9.14
CA GLY A 58 3.86 21.77 -9.90
C GLY A 58 2.86 21.08 -8.97
N PHE A 59 3.30 20.56 -7.82
CA PHE A 59 2.41 20.00 -6.81
C PHE A 59 1.45 21.07 -6.25
N LEU A 60 1.94 22.28 -5.98
CA LEU A 60 1.10 23.39 -5.50
C LEU A 60 0.04 23.82 -6.51
N GLU A 61 0.33 23.76 -7.81
CA GLU A 61 -0.68 23.97 -8.85
C GLU A 61 -1.75 22.86 -8.84
N VAL A 62 -1.36 21.60 -8.59
CA VAL A 62 -2.32 20.49 -8.40
C VAL A 62 -3.16 20.70 -7.13
N VAL A 63 -2.58 21.18 -6.03
CA VAL A 63 -3.31 21.55 -4.81
C VAL A 63 -4.39 22.59 -5.14
N LYS A 64 -4.03 23.63 -5.89
CA LYS A 64 -4.96 24.68 -6.31
C LYS A 64 -6.07 24.17 -7.24
N GLU A 65 -5.72 23.30 -8.20
CA GLU A 65 -6.68 22.71 -9.13
C GLU A 65 -7.67 21.77 -8.42
N LYS A 66 -7.19 20.90 -7.54
CA LYS A 66 -8.00 19.87 -6.88
C LYS A 66 -8.71 20.36 -5.62
N ASN A 67 -8.22 21.43 -5.02
CA ASN A 67 -8.79 22.06 -3.82
C ASN A 67 -9.09 21.06 -2.67
N PRO A 68 -8.09 20.25 -2.25
CA PRO A 68 -8.26 19.16 -1.30
C PRO A 68 -8.61 19.64 0.10
N ASP A 69 -9.14 18.72 0.92
CA ASP A 69 -9.39 18.92 2.35
C ASP A 69 -8.12 18.76 3.19
N LEU A 70 -7.21 17.89 2.75
CA LEU A 70 -5.94 17.62 3.41
C LEU A 70 -4.80 17.55 2.38
N VAL A 71 -3.72 18.29 2.63
CA VAL A 71 -2.49 18.25 1.81
C VAL A 71 -1.36 17.67 2.64
N LEU A 72 -0.66 16.67 2.13
CA LEU A 72 0.37 15.94 2.87
C LEU A 72 1.70 15.89 2.10
N THR A 73 2.81 16.17 2.78
CA THR A 73 4.17 15.98 2.24
C THR A 73 5.10 15.27 3.24
N PRO A 74 6.11 14.50 2.78
CA PRO A 74 7.04 13.77 3.64
C PRO A 74 7.87 14.69 4.55
N GLU A 75 8.56 14.10 5.52
CA GLU A 75 9.59 14.81 6.30
C GLU A 75 10.72 15.31 5.37
N TYR A 76 11.34 16.45 5.67
CA TYR A 76 12.44 17.03 4.88
C TYR A 76 12.10 17.36 3.41
N SER A 77 10.83 17.40 3.03
CA SER A 77 10.42 17.47 1.61
C SER A 77 10.14 18.88 1.10
N PHE A 78 9.41 19.70 1.85
CA PHE A 78 8.81 20.90 1.28
C PHE A 78 9.75 22.12 1.37
N PRO A 79 10.13 22.74 0.23
CA PRO A 79 11.09 23.85 0.24
C PRO A 79 10.53 25.14 0.83
N TYR A 80 11.32 25.85 1.63
CA TYR A 80 10.95 27.16 2.18
C TYR A 80 10.64 28.21 1.11
N GLU A 81 11.30 28.13 -0.04
CA GLU A 81 11.00 28.99 -1.19
C GLU A 81 9.54 28.83 -1.67
N VAL A 82 9.04 27.60 -1.73
CA VAL A 82 7.66 27.32 -2.14
C VAL A 82 6.68 27.67 -1.01
N ILE A 83 7.07 27.51 0.26
CA ILE A 83 6.28 27.99 1.40
C ILE A 83 6.13 29.51 1.34
N ASN A 84 7.21 30.25 1.10
CA ASN A 84 7.16 31.71 0.93
C ASN A 84 6.16 32.11 -0.17
N ARG A 85 6.10 31.35 -1.26
CA ARG A 85 5.10 31.56 -2.31
C ARG A 85 3.67 31.38 -1.81
N ILE A 86 3.39 30.34 -1.02
CA ILE A 86 2.07 30.16 -0.36
C ILE A 86 1.76 31.36 0.53
N ILE A 87 2.71 31.82 1.34
CA ILE A 87 2.52 32.95 2.27
C ILE A 87 2.19 34.25 1.52
N ILE A 88 2.90 34.54 0.42
CA ILE A 88 2.76 35.78 -0.37
C ILE A 88 1.50 35.74 -1.24
N GLU A 89 1.22 34.61 -1.89
CA GLU A 89 0.14 34.49 -2.86
C GLU A 89 -1.11 33.85 -2.23
N LYS A 90 -2.07 34.69 -1.82
CA LYS A 90 -3.35 34.25 -1.20
C LYS A 90 -4.11 33.19 -2.02
N GLY A 91 -3.90 33.13 -3.34
CA GLY A 91 -4.49 32.12 -4.21
C GLY A 91 -4.03 30.68 -3.94
N PHE A 92 -2.95 30.49 -3.17
CA PHE A 92 -2.45 29.18 -2.73
C PHE A 92 -2.75 28.88 -1.26
N TRP A 93 -3.45 29.77 -0.55
CA TRP A 93 -3.83 29.48 0.83
C TRP A 93 -4.79 28.29 0.89
N PRO A 94 -4.76 27.48 1.96
CA PRO A 94 -5.81 26.50 2.22
C PRO A 94 -7.17 27.18 2.22
N ARG A 95 -8.20 26.55 1.65
CA ARG A 95 -9.57 27.07 1.84
C ARG A 95 -10.05 26.84 3.27
N ASN A 96 -11.16 27.47 3.63
CA ASN A 96 -11.80 27.21 4.91
C ASN A 96 -12.14 25.71 5.08
N GLY A 97 -11.81 25.17 6.25
CA GLY A 97 -11.94 23.75 6.57
C GLY A 97 -10.85 22.83 5.99
N SER A 98 -9.92 23.32 5.17
CA SER A 98 -8.78 22.53 4.68
C SER A 98 -7.56 22.68 5.60
N LEU A 99 -6.74 21.63 5.67
CA LEU A 99 -5.49 21.58 6.42
C LEU A 99 -4.35 21.18 5.50
N PHE A 100 -3.26 21.96 5.48
CA PHE A 100 -2.02 21.53 4.83
C PHE A 100 -1.02 21.10 5.89
N CYS A 101 -0.42 19.94 5.71
CA CYS A 101 0.62 19.34 6.56
C CYS A 101 1.90 19.22 5.71
N LEU A 102 2.77 20.22 5.80
CA LEU A 102 3.96 20.36 4.96
C LEU A 102 5.20 20.01 5.76
N GLY A 103 5.76 18.82 5.56
CA GLY A 103 7.02 18.42 6.18
C GLY A 103 8.15 19.19 5.51
N THR A 104 8.70 20.19 6.18
CA THR A 104 9.65 21.11 5.55
C THR A 104 11.04 20.51 5.50
N GLN A 105 11.89 21.13 4.69
CA GLN A 105 13.33 20.93 4.78
C GLN A 105 13.86 21.32 6.18
N GLY A 106 15.04 20.80 6.51
CA GLY A 106 15.75 21.21 7.72
C GLY A 106 16.08 22.70 7.65
N GLU A 107 16.17 23.37 8.80
CA GLU A 107 16.64 24.75 8.85
C GLU A 107 17.27 25.06 10.19
N ASN A 108 18.29 25.92 10.19
CA ASN A 108 18.87 26.42 11.42
C ASN A 108 17.76 27.07 12.28
N ILE A 109 17.79 26.84 13.60
CA ILE A 109 16.70 27.29 14.49
C ILE A 109 16.47 28.81 14.44
N ASP A 110 17.52 29.62 14.37
CA ASP A 110 17.39 31.07 14.32
C ASP A 110 16.89 31.56 12.96
N VAL A 111 17.36 30.93 11.88
CA VAL A 111 16.84 31.18 10.52
C VAL A 111 15.36 30.81 10.43
N PHE A 112 14.96 29.70 11.03
CA PHE A 112 13.56 29.27 11.10
C PHE A 112 12.69 30.27 11.87
N LYS A 113 13.12 30.70 13.06
CA LYS A 113 12.44 31.77 13.84
C LYS A 113 12.33 33.07 13.03
N ASN A 114 13.33 33.39 12.21
CA ASN A 114 13.29 34.55 11.33
C ASN A 114 12.27 34.40 10.19
N TYR A 115 12.11 33.21 9.60
CA TYR A 115 11.04 32.97 8.62
C TYR A 115 9.66 33.19 9.25
N LEU A 116 9.41 32.60 10.41
CA LEU A 116 8.14 32.73 11.12
C LEU A 116 7.81 34.20 11.44
N SER A 117 8.77 34.96 11.99
CA SER A 117 8.59 36.39 12.27
C SER A 117 8.30 37.20 11.00
N LYS A 118 8.95 36.88 9.88
CA LYS A 118 8.69 37.55 8.60
C LYS A 118 7.29 37.22 8.06
N TRP A 119 6.84 35.98 8.18
CA TRP A 119 5.49 35.60 7.74
C TRP A 119 4.41 36.28 8.56
N GLU A 120 4.60 36.36 9.88
CA GLU A 120 3.66 37.03 10.81
C GLU A 120 3.64 38.56 10.66
N SER A 121 4.61 39.17 9.97
CA SER A 121 4.56 40.62 9.67
C SER A 121 3.38 41.03 8.77
N ASN A 122 2.71 40.06 8.13
CA ASN A 122 1.46 40.26 7.43
C ASN A 122 0.29 40.13 8.40
N GLU A 123 -0.52 41.19 8.54
CA GLU A 123 -1.66 41.26 9.48
C GLU A 123 -2.71 40.14 9.30
N LYS A 124 -2.74 39.48 8.13
CA LYS A 124 -3.65 38.35 7.84
C LYS A 124 -3.03 37.00 8.11
N ILE A 125 -1.85 36.96 8.73
CA ILE A 125 -1.12 35.74 9.06
C ILE A 125 -0.85 35.74 10.57
N LYS A 126 -1.06 34.59 11.21
CA LYS A 126 -0.73 34.37 12.62
C LYS A 126 0.12 33.13 12.76
N VAL A 127 1.21 33.24 13.50
CA VAL A 127 2.07 32.11 13.83
C VAL A 127 1.76 31.66 15.25
N ILE A 128 1.59 30.35 15.44
CA ILE A 128 1.45 29.76 16.77
C ILE A 128 2.84 29.31 17.23
N TRP A 129 3.44 30.10 18.13
CA TRP A 129 4.85 29.97 18.54
C TRP A 129 5.12 28.88 19.59
N ASP A 130 4.08 28.30 20.18
CA ASP A 130 4.12 27.39 21.33
C ASP A 130 5.16 26.27 21.24
N SER A 131 5.33 25.65 20.08
CA SER A 131 6.27 24.53 19.87
C SER A 131 7.72 24.97 19.65
N VAL A 132 7.92 26.22 19.21
CA VAL A 132 9.23 26.77 18.86
C VAL A 132 9.88 27.45 20.05
N LEU A 133 9.07 28.08 20.91
CA LEU A 133 9.56 28.75 22.13
C LEU A 133 9.85 27.76 23.27
N GLU A 134 9.32 26.55 23.19
CA GLU A 134 9.41 25.57 24.27
C GLU A 134 9.95 24.22 23.79
N LEU A 135 11.17 24.24 23.25
CA LEU A 135 11.92 23.04 22.91
C LEU A 135 12.30 22.25 24.19
N SER A 136 12.38 20.93 24.09
CA SER A 136 13.02 20.12 25.14
C SER A 136 14.54 20.17 25.02
N GLU A 137 15.06 20.24 23.80
CA GLU A 137 16.49 20.44 23.52
C GLU A 137 16.64 21.44 22.37
N GLU A 138 17.38 22.53 22.60
CA GLU A 138 17.74 23.48 21.57
C GLU A 138 19.19 23.21 21.14
N LYS A 139 19.37 22.89 19.86
CA LYS A 139 20.65 22.56 19.20
C LYS A 139 20.80 23.44 17.95
N ASP A 140 21.21 22.88 16.82
CA ASP A 140 21.58 23.65 15.63
C ASP A 140 20.40 23.87 14.67
N PHE A 141 19.61 22.82 14.39
CA PHE A 141 18.57 22.87 13.36
C PHE A 141 17.26 22.20 13.78
N VAL A 142 16.18 22.54 13.09
CA VAL A 142 14.85 21.91 13.25
C VAL A 142 14.43 21.18 11.98
N SER A 143 13.59 20.15 12.15
CA SER A 143 12.81 19.50 11.09
C SER A 143 11.32 19.64 11.42
N PRO A 144 10.70 20.79 11.09
CA PRO A 144 9.31 21.03 11.44
C PRO A 144 8.34 20.43 10.42
N LEU A 145 7.19 20.00 10.93
CA LEU A 145 5.97 19.88 10.14
C LEU A 145 5.19 21.18 10.30
N LEU A 146 4.92 21.89 9.20
CA LEU A 146 4.07 23.08 9.24
C LEU A 146 2.62 22.72 8.93
N TYR A 147 1.73 23.07 9.85
CA TYR A 147 0.30 23.08 9.60
C TYR A 147 -0.15 24.46 9.13
N LEU A 148 -0.80 24.53 7.96
CA LEU A 148 -1.41 25.75 7.44
C LEU A 148 -2.93 25.56 7.33
N PHE A 149 -3.70 26.50 7.88
CA PHE A 149 -5.17 26.50 7.80
C PHE A 149 -5.73 27.91 7.91
N ILE A 150 -6.94 28.14 7.39
CA ILE A 150 -7.62 29.44 7.49
C ILE A 150 -8.68 29.40 8.60
N LYS A 151 -8.76 30.49 9.37
CA LYS A 151 -9.92 30.83 10.21
C LYS A 151 -10.20 32.32 10.13
N ASN A 152 -11.46 32.69 9.91
CA ASN A 152 -11.91 34.10 9.82
C ASN A 152 -11.02 34.94 8.88
N GLU A 153 -10.75 34.42 7.67
CA GLU A 153 -9.88 35.01 6.65
C GLU A 153 -8.40 35.20 7.04
N THR A 154 -7.99 34.74 8.21
CA THR A 154 -6.61 34.74 8.71
C THR A 154 -5.97 33.38 8.42
N LEU A 155 -4.77 33.39 7.84
CA LEU A 155 -3.94 32.19 7.69
C LEU A 155 -3.20 31.93 9.00
N TYR A 156 -3.37 30.75 9.55
CA TYR A 156 -2.60 30.27 10.70
C TYR A 156 -1.48 29.38 10.23
N ILE A 157 -0.30 29.57 10.82
CA ILE A 157 0.88 28.72 10.64
C ILE A 157 1.22 28.13 12.01
N LEU A 158 1.14 26.82 12.12
CA LEU A 158 1.43 26.09 13.34
C LEU A 158 2.58 25.10 13.07
N PRO A 159 3.80 25.42 13.51
CA PRO A 159 4.90 24.47 13.48
C PRO A 159 4.71 23.36 14.51
N GLN A 160 5.03 22.12 14.15
CA GLN A 160 5.29 21.03 15.09
C GLN A 160 6.74 20.60 14.92
N ILE A 161 7.54 20.75 15.99
CA ILE A 161 8.93 20.33 16.01
C ILE A 161 8.97 18.84 16.37
N LYS A 162 9.76 18.06 15.61
CA LYS A 162 10.00 16.63 15.85
C LYS A 162 10.39 16.38 17.31
N THR A 163 9.76 15.40 17.94
CA THR A 163 9.88 15.11 19.38
C THR A 163 10.94 14.08 19.72
N GLY A 164 11.57 13.48 18.71
CA GLY A 164 12.76 12.68 18.91
C GLY A 164 13.55 12.43 17.63
N ASN A 165 14.85 12.27 17.76
CA ASN A 165 15.76 12.05 16.65
C ASN A 165 15.70 10.61 16.13
N MET A 166 15.97 10.44 14.84
CA MET A 166 16.34 9.15 14.27
C MET A 166 17.78 8.81 14.69
N PHE A 167 18.07 7.51 14.81
CA PHE A 167 19.45 7.05 14.78
C PHE A 167 19.92 7.01 13.32
N ASP A 168 20.43 8.13 12.84
CA ASP A 168 20.88 8.27 11.47
C ASP A 168 22.31 7.71 11.33
N LYS A 169 22.45 6.66 10.52
CA LYS A 169 23.75 5.96 10.32
C LYS A 169 24.82 6.83 9.65
N TRP A 170 24.50 8.07 9.26
CA TRP A 170 25.40 8.97 8.56
C TRP A 170 25.69 10.23 9.37
N LYS A 171 26.82 10.20 10.07
CA LYS A 171 27.42 11.34 10.78
C LYS A 171 26.70 11.77 12.06
N ASP A 172 25.82 10.94 12.64
CA ASP A 172 25.10 11.24 13.89
C ASP A 172 24.43 12.64 13.87
N LEU A 173 23.88 13.02 12.71
CA LEU A 173 23.32 14.34 12.42
C LEU A 173 22.18 14.67 13.37
N GLU A 174 21.11 13.88 13.37
CA GLU A 174 19.94 14.23 14.17
C GLU A 174 20.24 14.05 15.66
N ALA A 175 20.94 12.98 16.03
CA ALA A 175 21.31 12.74 17.42
C ALA A 175 22.10 13.92 18.02
N SER A 176 23.03 14.50 17.25
CA SER A 176 23.95 15.52 17.75
C SER A 176 23.46 16.95 17.53
N HIS A 177 22.61 17.22 16.53
CA HIS A 177 22.35 18.58 16.05
C HIS A 177 20.87 18.96 15.92
N LEU A 178 19.94 18.00 15.98
CA LEU A 178 18.50 18.28 15.87
C LEU A 178 17.94 18.85 17.19
N CYS A 179 17.26 19.99 17.09
CA CYS A 179 16.39 20.52 18.14
C CYS A 179 15.19 19.60 18.36
N ILE A 180 14.88 19.30 19.62
CA ILE A 180 13.82 18.38 20.00
C ILE A 180 12.63 19.17 20.55
N GLY A 181 11.47 18.94 19.97
CA GLY A 181 10.19 19.46 20.41
C GLY A 181 9.59 18.64 21.55
N LYS A 182 8.63 19.23 22.26
CA LYS A 182 7.90 18.54 23.34
C LYS A 182 6.39 18.50 23.16
N LYS A 183 5.87 19.00 22.04
CA LYS A 183 4.43 19.23 21.82
C LYS A 183 3.95 18.51 20.56
N ILE A 184 2.85 17.77 20.67
CA ILE A 184 2.08 17.21 19.56
C ILE A 184 0.71 17.90 19.54
N PHE A 185 0.33 18.38 18.38
CA PHE A 185 -0.95 19.06 18.22
C PHE A 185 -2.04 18.08 17.79
N VAL A 186 -3.15 18.12 18.52
CA VAL A 186 -4.35 17.33 18.26
C VAL A 186 -5.38 18.27 17.67
N PHE A 187 -5.63 18.12 16.36
CA PHE A 187 -6.73 18.79 15.69
C PHE A 187 -8.02 18.09 16.09
N ASP A 188 -8.91 18.87 16.69
CA ASP A 188 -10.19 18.43 17.20
C ASP A 188 -11.32 19.38 16.77
N ASP A 189 -12.53 18.92 17.05
CA ASP A 189 -13.79 19.61 16.80
C ASP A 189 -14.69 19.27 17.99
N GLU A 190 -15.35 20.27 18.56
CA GLU A 190 -16.17 20.13 19.78
C GLU A 190 -17.41 19.25 19.54
N ASN A 191 -17.87 19.14 18.29
CA ASN A 191 -19.10 18.46 17.90
C ASN A 191 -18.85 17.07 17.28
N SER A 192 -17.62 16.55 17.38
CA SER A 192 -17.21 15.32 16.70
C SER A 192 -16.19 14.53 17.48
N SER A 193 -16.28 13.21 17.41
CA SER A 193 -15.27 12.32 17.96
C SER A 193 -14.06 12.12 17.03
N ASN A 194 -14.09 12.61 15.79
CA ASN A 194 -12.92 12.52 14.91
C ASN A 194 -11.79 13.45 15.40
N LYS A 195 -10.56 12.95 15.35
CA LYS A 195 -9.32 13.63 15.73
C LYS A 195 -8.25 13.39 14.67
N PHE A 196 -7.38 14.38 14.48
CA PHE A 196 -6.24 14.29 13.57
C PHE A 196 -4.98 14.79 14.28
N LEU A 197 -3.87 14.06 14.11
CA LEU A 197 -2.55 14.49 14.59
C LEU A 197 -1.47 13.94 13.67
N SER A 198 -0.24 14.43 13.83
CA SER A 198 0.91 13.87 13.13
C SER A 198 1.99 13.39 14.08
N ILE A 199 2.67 12.31 13.69
CA ILE A 199 3.84 11.73 14.36
C ILE A 199 4.98 11.74 13.34
N ILE A 200 6.05 12.48 13.57
CA ILE A 200 7.08 12.72 12.55
C ILE A 200 8.15 11.63 12.62
N CYS A 201 8.18 10.74 11.63
CA CYS A 201 9.25 9.75 11.42
C CYS A 201 9.72 9.03 12.70
N ALA A 202 10.89 9.37 13.23
CA ALA A 202 11.43 8.72 14.42
C ALA A 202 10.64 8.97 15.71
N ASP A 203 9.69 9.91 15.75
CA ASP A 203 8.81 10.16 16.90
C ASP A 203 8.16 8.86 17.43
N VAL A 204 7.87 7.89 16.56
CA VAL A 204 7.30 6.58 16.95
C VAL A 204 8.21 5.78 17.89
N MET A 205 9.52 6.05 17.90
CA MET A 205 10.48 5.39 18.79
C MET A 205 10.54 6.06 20.17
N HIS A 206 10.05 7.29 20.27
CA HIS A 206 10.13 8.13 21.48
C HIS A 206 8.76 8.28 22.16
N ILE A 207 7.68 7.90 21.48
CA ILE A 207 6.31 7.96 21.98
C ILE A 207 5.65 6.60 21.82
N LYS A 208 5.20 6.03 22.95
CA LYS A 208 4.42 4.79 22.96
C LYS A 208 3.02 5.03 22.38
N ALA A 209 2.53 4.09 21.58
CA ALA A 209 1.18 4.15 21.02
C ALA A 209 0.11 4.24 22.12
N GLU A 210 0.27 3.49 23.21
CA GLU A 210 -0.59 3.54 24.41
C GLU A 210 -0.77 4.98 24.95
N HIS A 211 0.31 5.76 25.03
CA HIS A 211 0.22 7.15 25.50
C HIS A 211 -0.61 8.03 24.58
N ILE A 212 -0.56 7.82 23.26
CA ILE A 212 -1.40 8.55 22.30
C ILE A 212 -2.86 8.17 22.52
N LEU A 213 -3.14 6.87 22.59
CA LEU A 213 -4.51 6.36 22.72
C LEU A 213 -5.16 6.72 24.06
N ASP A 214 -4.37 6.88 25.12
CA ASP A 214 -4.88 7.32 26.43
C ASP A 214 -5.11 8.84 26.51
N LYS A 215 -4.34 9.63 25.75
CA LYS A 215 -4.44 11.10 25.75
C LYS A 215 -5.39 11.64 24.70
N VAL A 216 -5.65 10.88 23.63
CA VAL A 216 -6.49 11.30 22.51
C VAL A 216 -7.69 10.37 22.42
N SER A 217 -8.81 10.82 22.96
CA SER A 217 -10.08 10.09 22.89
C SER A 217 -10.82 10.35 21.57
N GLY A 218 -11.36 9.29 20.96
CA GLY A 218 -12.19 9.36 19.75
C GLY A 218 -11.56 8.70 18.53
N ASN A 219 -12.19 8.82 17.37
CA ASN A 219 -11.73 8.24 16.12
C ASN A 219 -10.49 8.98 15.61
N LEU A 220 -9.35 8.30 15.57
CA LEU A 220 -8.07 8.94 15.31
C LEU A 220 -7.56 8.68 13.88
N THR A 221 -7.21 9.75 13.17
CA THR A 221 -6.39 9.65 11.95
C THR A 221 -5.00 10.20 12.25
N ILE A 222 -3.97 9.34 12.13
CA ILE A 222 -2.57 9.72 12.32
C ILE A 222 -1.92 9.94 10.95
N PHE A 223 -1.35 11.12 10.74
CA PHE A 223 -0.41 11.35 9.65
C PHE A 223 1.03 11.06 10.11
N HIS A 224 1.74 10.25 9.34
CA HIS A 224 3.11 9.85 9.63
C HIS A 224 4.03 10.22 8.47
N PRO A 225 4.52 11.48 8.41
CA PRO A 225 5.52 11.90 7.42
C PRO A 225 6.89 11.32 7.77
N GLN A 226 7.62 10.85 6.76
CA GLN A 226 8.87 10.10 6.95
C GLN A 226 9.94 10.49 5.93
N LEU A 227 11.19 10.46 6.37
CA LEU A 227 12.37 10.14 5.57
C LEU A 227 13.04 8.92 6.21
N ASN A 228 12.64 7.72 5.79
CA ASN A 228 13.05 6.49 6.44
C ASN A 228 13.47 5.43 5.42
N GLY A 229 14.71 4.95 5.54
CA GLY A 229 15.23 3.86 4.68
C GLY A 229 14.69 2.47 5.03
N ASN A 230 14.08 2.31 6.20
CA ASN A 230 13.48 1.04 6.63
C ASN A 230 12.11 1.26 7.33
N PRO A 231 11.08 1.73 6.61
CA PRO A 231 9.75 2.06 7.16
C PRO A 231 8.96 0.84 7.67
N ARG A 232 9.37 -0.37 7.29
CA ARG A 232 8.82 -1.66 7.74
C ARG A 232 9.61 -2.29 8.91
N ASN A 233 10.54 -1.56 9.53
CA ASN A 233 11.21 -2.05 10.74
C ASN A 233 10.23 -2.23 11.92
N ASN A 234 10.51 -3.19 12.79
CA ASN A 234 9.70 -3.57 13.95
C ASN A 234 9.22 -2.41 14.84
N TYR A 235 10.00 -1.35 15.05
CA TYR A 235 9.53 -0.20 15.83
C TYR A 235 8.33 0.49 15.15
N PHE A 236 8.39 0.65 13.83
CA PHE A 236 7.35 1.31 13.05
C PHE A 236 6.12 0.42 12.85
N THR A 237 6.33 -0.86 12.51
CA THR A 237 5.23 -1.82 12.32
C THR A 237 4.50 -2.10 13.63
N SER A 238 5.22 -2.22 14.75
CA SER A 238 4.61 -2.41 16.07
C SER A 238 3.81 -1.18 16.49
N PHE A 239 4.35 0.03 16.31
CA PHE A 239 3.60 1.26 16.58
C PHE A 239 2.29 1.32 15.78
N ARG A 240 2.33 1.04 14.47
CA ARG A 240 1.13 1.01 13.63
C ARG A 240 0.13 -0.04 14.11
N ARG A 241 0.61 -1.24 14.41
CA ARG A 241 -0.21 -2.35 14.90
C ARG A 241 -0.88 -2.00 16.22
N GLU A 242 -0.16 -1.45 17.19
CA GLU A 242 -0.70 -1.05 18.49
C GLU A 242 -1.80 0.01 18.36
N ILE A 243 -1.61 1.02 17.51
CA ILE A 243 -2.65 2.03 17.23
C ILE A 243 -3.88 1.39 16.57
N LEU A 244 -3.68 0.53 15.57
CA LEU A 244 -4.78 -0.13 14.85
C LEU A 244 -5.50 -1.18 15.72
N ASP A 245 -4.79 -1.79 16.67
CA ASP A 245 -5.34 -2.83 17.53
C ASP A 245 -6.30 -2.33 18.61
N ASP A 246 -6.27 -1.02 18.91
CA ASP A 246 -7.21 -0.40 19.83
C ASP A 246 -8.64 -0.40 19.26
N ARG A 247 -9.51 -1.23 19.85
CA ARG A 247 -10.90 -1.41 19.42
C ARG A 247 -11.87 -0.39 20.02
N ARG A 248 -11.38 0.55 20.84
CA ARG A 248 -12.23 1.59 21.43
C ARG A 248 -12.76 2.57 20.39
N ASN A 249 -12.00 2.80 19.33
CA ASN A 249 -12.29 3.79 18.29
C ASN A 249 -11.90 3.26 16.91
N GLU A 250 -12.37 3.93 15.85
CA GLU A 250 -11.91 3.66 14.49
C GLU A 250 -10.64 4.46 14.19
N ASN A 251 -9.50 3.77 14.20
CA ASN A 251 -8.19 4.36 13.95
C ASN A 251 -7.72 4.15 12.51
N ARG A 252 -7.10 5.19 11.93
CA ARG A 252 -6.46 5.18 10.61
C ARG A 252 -5.05 5.73 10.71
N ILE A 253 -4.18 5.24 9.84
CA ILE A 253 -2.81 5.76 9.71
C ILE A 253 -2.54 6.05 8.23
N ILE A 254 -1.93 7.20 7.96
CA ILE A 254 -1.43 7.58 6.64
C ILE A 254 0.07 7.76 6.77
N THR A 255 0.86 6.82 6.24
CA THR A 255 2.30 6.97 6.11
C THR A 255 2.63 7.63 4.78
N LEU A 256 3.57 8.58 4.81
CA LEU A 256 4.06 9.24 3.60
C LEU A 256 5.57 9.41 3.69
N ASN A 257 6.28 8.64 2.88
CA ASN A 257 7.73 8.62 2.83
C ASN A 257 8.22 9.16 1.48
N TRP A 258 9.53 9.25 1.31
CA TRP A 258 10.18 9.49 0.02
C TRP A 258 10.07 8.27 -0.91
N ALA A 259 10.05 8.50 -2.21
CA ALA A 259 10.08 7.48 -3.24
C ALA A 259 11.41 6.69 -3.25
N SER A 260 11.38 5.50 -3.88
CA SER A 260 12.58 4.77 -4.26
C SER A 260 13.55 5.66 -5.06
N ASP A 261 14.83 5.30 -5.04
CA ASP A 261 15.93 6.02 -5.68
C ASP A 261 16.25 7.39 -5.08
N THR A 262 15.59 7.78 -3.99
CA THR A 262 16.04 8.88 -3.14
C THR A 262 17.37 8.50 -2.50
N LYS A 263 18.33 9.43 -2.47
CA LYS A 263 19.69 9.15 -1.98
C LYS A 263 20.27 10.36 -1.26
N ILE A 264 21.29 10.12 -0.42
CA ILE A 264 22.08 11.20 0.17
C ILE A 264 23.27 11.51 -0.76
N LYS A 265 23.45 12.78 -1.11
CA LYS A 265 24.57 13.26 -1.94
C LYS A 265 25.90 12.86 -1.31
N ASN A 266 26.83 12.36 -2.13
CA ASN A 266 28.16 11.91 -1.69
C ASN A 266 28.14 10.83 -0.58
N SER A 267 27.10 10.00 -0.54
CA SER A 267 26.94 8.91 0.42
C SER A 267 26.44 7.65 -0.28
N PRO A 268 26.78 6.44 0.21
CA PRO A 268 26.23 5.19 -0.32
C PRO A 268 24.77 4.93 0.09
N ILE A 269 24.16 5.83 0.88
CA ILE A 269 22.81 5.63 1.41
C ILE A 269 21.78 5.87 0.31
N LEU A 270 21.01 4.81 0.06
CA LEU A 270 19.87 4.76 -0.85
C LEU A 270 18.61 4.42 -0.05
N PHE A 271 17.54 5.16 -0.30
CA PHE A 271 16.22 4.88 0.24
C PHE A 271 15.49 4.00 -0.78
N ALA A 272 15.63 2.68 -0.66
CA ALA A 272 15.01 1.72 -1.57
C ALA A 272 13.55 1.37 -1.20
N LYS A 273 13.14 1.67 0.04
CA LYS A 273 11.83 1.29 0.61
C LYS A 273 10.96 2.53 0.86
N PRO A 274 10.10 2.94 -0.09
CA PRO A 274 9.23 4.09 0.08
C PRO A 274 8.10 3.80 1.06
N TRP A 275 7.26 2.79 0.81
CA TRP A 275 6.21 2.36 1.75
C TRP A 275 5.28 3.49 2.25
N THR A 276 4.85 4.36 1.34
CA THR A 276 3.72 5.28 1.56
C THR A 276 2.42 4.47 1.50
N ALA A 277 1.64 4.47 2.58
CA ALA A 277 0.47 3.63 2.70
C ALA A 277 -0.64 4.22 3.58
N PHE A 278 -1.87 3.82 3.28
CA PHE A 278 -3.04 4.02 4.14
C PHE A 278 -3.38 2.71 4.85
N TYR A 279 -3.66 2.80 6.15
CA TYR A 279 -3.95 1.66 7.01
C TYR A 279 -5.31 1.85 7.67
N LYS A 280 -6.06 0.76 7.72
CA LYS A 280 -7.29 0.67 8.49
C LYS A 280 -7.50 -0.75 8.97
N LYS A 281 -8.07 -0.88 10.15
CA LYS A 281 -8.51 -2.17 10.69
C LYS A 281 -10.01 -2.35 10.51
N HIS A 282 -10.40 -3.59 10.24
CA HIS A 282 -11.80 -3.98 10.13
C HIS A 282 -12.22 -4.94 11.23
N ASN A 283 -13.53 -4.94 11.51
CA ASN A 283 -14.14 -5.80 12.54
C ASN A 283 -14.31 -7.25 12.08
N LYS A 284 -14.11 -7.54 10.79
CA LYS A 284 -14.26 -8.85 10.15
C LYS A 284 -13.13 -9.05 9.14
N ASN A 285 -12.90 -10.30 8.75
CA ASN A 285 -11.97 -10.62 7.66
C ASN A 285 -12.45 -10.01 6.34
N LEU A 286 -11.51 -9.59 5.50
CA LEU A 286 -11.75 -8.80 4.29
C LEU A 286 -12.00 -9.61 3.00
N GLU A 287 -12.32 -10.90 3.12
CA GLU A 287 -12.41 -11.78 1.95
C GLU A 287 -13.50 -11.32 0.95
N GLY A 288 -13.13 -11.16 -0.31
CA GLY A 288 -14.04 -11.01 -1.47
C GLY A 288 -14.51 -9.57 -1.80
N ASP A 289 -14.67 -8.70 -0.81
CA ASP A 289 -15.47 -7.47 -0.99
C ASP A 289 -14.75 -6.32 -1.76
N PHE A 290 -13.42 -6.30 -1.81
CA PHE A 290 -12.65 -5.16 -2.33
C PHE A 290 -12.30 -5.23 -3.82
N ARG A 291 -12.63 -6.31 -4.55
CA ARG A 291 -12.11 -6.56 -5.91
C ARG A 291 -12.26 -5.37 -6.85
N LYS A 292 -13.47 -4.81 -6.94
CA LYS A 292 -13.75 -3.67 -7.82
C LYS A 292 -12.88 -2.45 -7.47
N LEU A 293 -12.81 -2.10 -6.18
CA LEU A 293 -12.00 -0.97 -5.73
C LEU A 293 -10.50 -1.22 -6.00
N ARG A 294 -10.00 -2.43 -5.72
CA ARG A 294 -8.60 -2.82 -6.00
C ARG A 294 -8.24 -2.55 -7.45
N LEU A 295 -9.08 -2.97 -8.38
CA LEU A 295 -8.89 -2.77 -9.82
C LEU A 295 -8.95 -1.30 -10.23
N GLU A 296 -9.87 -0.51 -9.65
CA GLU A 296 -9.99 0.92 -9.93
C GLU A 296 -8.81 1.73 -9.37
N ASN A 297 -8.27 1.34 -8.23
CA ASN A 297 -7.11 1.96 -7.59
C ASN A 297 -5.79 1.57 -8.26
N LEU A 298 -5.63 0.30 -8.63
CA LEU A 298 -4.42 -0.22 -9.28
C LEU A 298 -4.12 0.53 -10.58
N LYS A 299 -5.15 0.82 -11.39
CA LYS A 299 -5.02 1.60 -12.63
C LYS A 299 -4.45 3.01 -12.42
N LYS A 300 -4.50 3.52 -11.19
CA LYS A 300 -4.04 4.85 -10.80
C LYS A 300 -2.81 4.78 -9.89
N GLY A 301 -2.23 3.59 -9.69
CA GLY A 301 -0.99 3.34 -8.96
C GLY A 301 -1.13 3.32 -7.44
N LEU A 302 -2.28 2.86 -6.94
CA LEU A 302 -2.47 2.52 -5.53
C LEU A 302 -2.87 1.04 -5.43
N TYR A 303 -2.13 0.30 -4.63
CA TYR A 303 -2.20 -1.15 -4.56
C TYR A 303 -2.73 -1.59 -3.21
N PHE A 304 -3.19 -2.83 -3.14
CA PHE A 304 -3.84 -3.39 -1.97
C PHE A 304 -3.08 -4.60 -1.45
N ALA A 305 -2.93 -4.67 -0.13
CA ALA A 305 -2.62 -5.88 0.59
C ALA A 305 -3.45 -5.98 1.88
N TYR A 306 -3.51 -7.16 2.48
CA TYR A 306 -4.15 -7.38 3.80
C TYR A 306 -3.46 -8.48 4.60
N ASP A 307 -3.61 -8.48 5.92
CA ASP A 307 -3.07 -9.50 6.84
C ASP A 307 -4.16 -10.38 7.49
N GLY A 308 -5.41 -10.18 7.06
CA GLY A 308 -6.61 -10.80 7.59
C GLY A 308 -7.66 -9.75 7.94
N ILE A 309 -7.32 -8.85 8.86
CA ILE A 309 -8.23 -7.81 9.38
C ILE A 309 -7.73 -6.39 9.16
N ASN A 310 -6.42 -6.20 8.92
CA ASN A 310 -5.86 -4.91 8.53
C ASN A 310 -5.81 -4.84 7.01
N GLU A 311 -6.26 -3.72 6.45
CA GLU A 311 -6.06 -3.36 5.05
C GLU A 311 -4.89 -2.40 4.91
N TYR A 312 -4.14 -2.57 3.83
CA TYR A 312 -2.99 -1.77 3.47
C TYR A 312 -3.17 -1.30 2.03
N TRP A 313 -3.25 0.01 1.85
CA TRP A 313 -3.28 0.62 0.54
C TRP A 313 -1.97 1.36 0.29
N TYR A 314 -1.05 0.74 -0.44
CA TYR A 314 0.30 1.25 -0.64
C TYR A 314 0.49 1.85 -2.03
N SER A 315 1.27 2.93 -2.09
CA SER A 315 1.51 3.67 -3.34
C SER A 315 2.57 3.00 -4.20
N ASP A 316 2.57 3.36 -5.48
CA ASP A 316 3.72 3.12 -6.37
C ASP A 316 5.03 3.60 -5.73
N ARG A 317 6.11 2.85 -5.99
CA ARG A 317 7.42 3.12 -5.39
C ARG A 317 8.11 4.36 -5.96
N LYS A 318 7.74 4.76 -7.19
CA LYS A 318 8.30 5.94 -7.87
C LYS A 318 7.69 7.23 -7.35
N GLU A 319 8.30 8.36 -7.68
CA GLU A 319 7.75 9.69 -7.39
C GLU A 319 6.33 9.86 -7.96
N ASN A 320 5.39 10.27 -7.11
CA ASN A 320 3.99 10.38 -7.51
C ASN A 320 3.18 11.37 -6.65
N ILE A 321 2.06 11.82 -7.19
CA ILE A 321 1.01 12.52 -6.45
C ILE A 321 -0.25 11.65 -6.45
N LYS A 322 -0.88 11.46 -5.28
CA LYS A 322 -2.17 10.77 -5.16
C LYS A 322 -3.24 11.72 -4.63
N TYR A 323 -4.36 11.78 -5.34
CA TYR A 323 -5.59 12.45 -4.93
C TYR A 323 -6.68 11.41 -4.69
N TYR A 324 -7.06 11.20 -3.42
CA TYR A 324 -7.99 10.15 -3.03
C TYR A 324 -8.99 10.63 -1.98
N SER A 325 -10.06 9.87 -1.82
CA SER A 325 -11.11 10.14 -0.83
C SER A 325 -11.12 9.06 0.24
N ILE A 326 -11.28 9.47 1.50
CA ILE A 326 -11.54 8.58 2.63
C ILE A 326 -12.86 8.95 3.29
N ASN A 327 -13.49 7.97 3.93
CA ASN A 327 -14.66 8.17 4.75
C ASN A 327 -14.27 8.70 6.13
N LYS A 328 -15.25 9.28 6.81
CA LYS A 328 -15.12 9.66 8.21
C LYS A 328 -15.74 8.59 9.08
N SER A 329 -15.13 8.34 10.23
CA SER A 329 -15.66 7.39 11.21
C SER A 329 -16.90 7.91 11.90
N ASP A 330 -16.83 9.12 12.44
CA ASP A 330 -17.99 9.78 13.03
C ASP A 330 -18.66 10.69 12.00
N THR A 331 -19.94 10.43 11.77
CA THR A 331 -20.80 11.25 10.91
C THR A 331 -21.66 12.24 11.72
N GLY A 332 -21.48 12.29 13.04
CA GLY A 332 -22.22 13.11 13.97
C GLY A 332 -23.70 12.70 14.04
N THR A 333 -24.59 13.69 13.99
CA THR A 333 -26.05 13.48 13.94
C THR A 333 -26.59 13.23 12.53
N ALA A 334 -25.72 13.22 11.50
CA ALA A 334 -26.13 13.10 10.11
C ALA A 334 -26.73 11.71 9.84
N ARG A 335 -28.04 11.67 9.58
CA ARG A 335 -28.75 10.49 9.07
C ARG A 335 -28.53 10.34 7.56
N GLY A 336 -27.29 10.12 7.14
CA GLY A 336 -26.99 9.66 5.79
C GLY A 336 -27.11 8.13 5.70
N PRO A 337 -27.33 7.53 4.52
CA PRO A 337 -27.04 6.11 4.36
C PRO A 337 -25.58 5.94 4.79
N ALA A 338 -25.34 5.06 5.77
CA ALA A 338 -24.00 4.76 6.22
C ALA A 338 -23.21 4.28 4.99
N THR A 339 -22.39 5.16 4.42
CA THR A 339 -21.46 4.80 3.38
C THR A 339 -20.41 3.94 4.05
N HIS A 340 -20.73 2.67 4.25
CA HIS A 340 -19.76 1.58 4.42
C HIS A 340 -19.02 1.43 3.08
N GLY A 341 -18.47 2.52 2.59
CA GLY A 341 -17.74 2.58 1.34
C GLY A 341 -16.36 2.03 1.60
N TYR A 342 -15.91 1.19 0.67
CA TYR A 342 -14.51 0.85 0.55
C TYR A 342 -13.67 2.14 0.49
N GLU A 343 -12.59 2.20 1.26
CA GLU A 343 -11.68 3.33 1.32
C GLU A 343 -10.23 2.83 1.31
N PRO A 344 -9.26 3.64 0.85
CA PRO A 344 -9.41 4.90 0.15
C PRO A 344 -9.86 4.69 -1.32
N ILE A 345 -10.60 5.65 -1.86
CA ILE A 345 -10.96 5.67 -3.29
C ILE A 345 -10.00 6.60 -4.01
N LEU A 346 -9.08 6.05 -4.81
CA LEU A 346 -8.14 6.85 -5.59
C LEU A 346 -8.88 7.51 -6.76
N ILE A 347 -8.98 8.83 -6.73
CA ILE A 347 -9.62 9.65 -7.75
C ILE A 347 -8.64 9.88 -8.90
N LYS A 348 -7.40 10.27 -8.57
CA LYS A 348 -6.34 10.57 -9.55
C LYS A 348 -4.97 10.19 -9.00
N GLY A 349 -4.15 9.55 -9.83
CA GLY A 349 -2.72 9.39 -9.61
C GLY A 349 -1.94 10.12 -10.70
N LEU A 350 -0.86 10.80 -10.32
CA LEU A 350 0.07 11.45 -11.24
C LEU A 350 1.49 10.89 -11.03
N GLU A 351 2.26 10.81 -12.11
CA GLU A 351 3.69 10.47 -12.12
C GLU A 351 4.51 11.65 -12.64
N TYR A 352 5.77 11.76 -12.22
CA TYR A 352 6.68 12.78 -12.73
C TYR A 352 7.56 12.22 -13.85
N THR A 353 7.56 12.86 -15.01
CA THR A 353 8.50 12.59 -16.11
C THR A 353 9.38 13.82 -16.36
N ASN A 354 8.79 14.86 -16.91
CA ASN A 354 9.31 16.24 -16.98
C ASN A 354 8.32 17.25 -16.36
N LEU A 355 7.08 16.82 -16.19
CA LEU A 355 5.97 17.52 -15.56
C LEU A 355 5.06 16.45 -14.93
N TRP A 356 4.10 16.91 -14.11
CA TRP A 356 3.11 16.01 -13.51
C TRP A 356 2.09 15.54 -14.55
N GLU A 357 2.14 14.26 -14.89
CA GLU A 357 1.28 13.63 -15.89
C GLU A 357 0.41 12.55 -15.26
N ASP A 358 -0.65 12.16 -15.96
CA ASP A 358 -1.48 11.03 -15.57
C ASP A 358 -0.65 9.76 -15.39
N TYR A 359 -0.80 9.09 -14.25
CA TYR A 359 -0.14 7.81 -13.97
C TYR A 359 -0.46 6.79 -15.06
N LYS A 360 0.57 6.14 -15.60
CA LYS A 360 0.42 5.35 -16.84
C LYS A 360 0.42 3.83 -16.64
N GLY A 361 0.37 3.37 -15.38
CA GLY A 361 0.20 1.97 -15.01
C GLY A 361 1.46 1.31 -14.45
N PRO A 362 1.32 0.27 -13.60
CA PRO A 362 2.43 -0.38 -12.89
C PRO A 362 3.39 -1.17 -13.80
N PHE A 363 2.91 -1.64 -14.95
CA PHE A 363 3.62 -2.63 -15.77
C PHE A 363 4.61 -2.01 -16.78
N ARG A 364 5.05 -0.77 -16.56
CA ARG A 364 5.97 -0.08 -17.46
C ARG A 364 7.39 -0.18 -16.92
N ASN A 365 8.28 -0.75 -17.74
CA ASN A 365 9.71 -0.94 -17.40
C ASN A 365 9.87 -1.76 -16.11
N ASP A 366 9.11 -2.85 -15.99
CA ASP A 366 9.28 -3.84 -14.92
C ASP A 366 10.00 -5.04 -15.53
N ASP A 367 11.27 -5.23 -15.15
CA ASP A 367 12.15 -6.26 -15.71
C ASP A 367 11.59 -7.68 -15.51
N LEU A 368 10.91 -7.94 -14.37
CA LEU A 368 10.25 -9.22 -14.12
C LEU A 368 9.13 -9.48 -15.13
N ILE A 369 8.38 -8.43 -15.48
CA ILE A 369 7.32 -8.52 -16.49
C ILE A 369 7.92 -8.67 -17.90
N GLU A 370 9.05 -8.04 -18.20
CA GLU A 370 9.75 -8.23 -19.48
C GLU A 370 10.23 -9.68 -19.65
N GLU A 371 10.72 -10.33 -18.60
CA GLU A 371 11.07 -11.76 -18.66
C GLU A 371 9.87 -12.64 -19.03
N LEU A 372 8.69 -12.35 -18.47
CA LEU A 372 7.45 -13.07 -18.80
C LEU A 372 6.99 -12.85 -20.25
N LYS A 373 7.33 -11.72 -20.88
CA LYS A 373 6.99 -11.45 -22.28
C LYS A 373 7.77 -12.31 -23.28
N ASN A 374 8.87 -12.94 -22.84
CA ASN A 374 9.63 -13.85 -23.69
C ASN A 374 9.04 -15.27 -23.72
N LEU A 375 7.92 -15.52 -23.04
CA LEU A 375 7.22 -16.79 -23.09
C LEU A 375 6.52 -16.98 -24.44
N GLU A 376 6.46 -18.24 -24.89
CA GLU A 376 5.71 -18.65 -26.08
C GLU A 376 4.20 -18.39 -25.89
N ASP A 377 3.47 -18.30 -27.01
CA ASP A 377 2.05 -17.96 -27.05
C ASP A 377 1.20 -18.85 -26.13
N GLU A 378 1.49 -20.15 -26.03
CA GLU A 378 0.76 -21.12 -25.21
C GLU A 378 0.87 -20.85 -23.70
N TYR A 379 1.89 -20.09 -23.27
CA TYR A 379 2.18 -19.73 -21.88
C TYR A 379 2.05 -18.23 -21.61
N SER A 380 1.64 -17.44 -22.60
CA SER A 380 1.48 -15.98 -22.53
C SER A 380 0.22 -15.53 -21.76
N PHE A 381 -0.61 -16.46 -21.28
CA PHE A 381 -1.81 -16.13 -20.52
C PHE A 381 -1.62 -15.05 -19.44
N PRO A 382 -0.68 -15.17 -18.47
CA PRO A 382 -0.53 -14.18 -17.40
C PRO A 382 -0.23 -12.77 -17.88
N ILE A 383 0.45 -12.60 -19.03
CA ILE A 383 0.82 -11.28 -19.56
C ILE A 383 -0.30 -10.64 -20.39
N ASN A 384 -1.13 -11.46 -21.06
CA ASN A 384 -2.20 -10.98 -21.94
C ASN A 384 -3.28 -10.17 -21.19
N PHE A 385 -3.43 -10.43 -19.89
CA PHE A 385 -4.45 -9.78 -19.06
C PHE A 385 -3.92 -8.68 -18.14
N LEU A 386 -2.60 -8.44 -18.06
CA LEU A 386 -2.03 -7.46 -17.12
C LEU A 386 -2.70 -6.08 -17.22
N ARG A 387 -2.94 -5.59 -18.45
CA ARG A 387 -3.53 -4.26 -18.66
C ARG A 387 -5.05 -4.22 -18.53
N SER A 388 -5.73 -5.29 -18.95
CA SER A 388 -7.19 -5.33 -19.04
C SER A 388 -7.86 -5.86 -17.77
N SER A 389 -7.27 -6.89 -17.16
CA SER A 389 -7.78 -7.62 -15.99
C SER A 389 -6.61 -8.17 -15.15
N PRO A 390 -5.83 -7.31 -14.47
CA PRO A 390 -4.65 -7.74 -13.69
C PRO A 390 -4.99 -8.73 -12.57
N ASP A 391 -6.24 -8.73 -12.11
CA ASP A 391 -6.76 -9.68 -11.14
C ASP A 391 -6.89 -11.12 -11.70
N LYS A 392 -7.05 -11.29 -13.02
CA LYS A 392 -6.92 -12.61 -13.66
C LYS A 392 -5.49 -13.12 -13.59
N SER A 393 -4.52 -12.23 -13.77
CA SER A 393 -3.10 -12.57 -13.64
C SER A 393 -2.76 -12.91 -12.18
N ASP A 394 -3.23 -12.12 -11.21
CA ASP A 394 -3.06 -12.43 -9.77
C ASP A 394 -3.60 -13.82 -9.46
N PHE A 395 -4.84 -14.12 -9.85
CA PHE A 395 -5.40 -15.43 -9.55
C PHE A 395 -4.66 -16.56 -10.25
N PHE A 396 -4.29 -16.39 -11.52
CA PHE A 396 -3.51 -17.39 -12.23
C PHE A 396 -2.19 -17.70 -11.51
N PHE A 397 -1.44 -16.67 -11.08
CA PHE A 397 -0.22 -16.86 -10.30
C PHE A 397 -0.53 -17.52 -8.95
N GLY A 398 -1.61 -17.08 -8.31
CA GLY A 398 -2.14 -17.69 -7.10
C GLY A 398 -2.40 -19.19 -7.22
N LEU A 399 -2.97 -19.63 -8.36
CA LEU A 399 -3.15 -21.04 -8.67
C LEU A 399 -1.81 -21.74 -8.86
N CYS A 400 -0.89 -21.16 -9.64
CA CYS A 400 0.44 -21.72 -9.88
C CYS A 400 1.25 -21.94 -8.60
N PHE A 401 1.04 -21.14 -7.55
CA PHE A 401 1.74 -21.26 -6.27
C PHE A 401 0.91 -21.94 -5.16
N GLY A 402 -0.31 -22.37 -5.47
CA GLY A 402 -1.15 -23.17 -4.56
C GLY A 402 -1.77 -22.39 -3.39
N HIS A 403 -1.69 -21.06 -3.41
CA HIS A 403 -2.24 -20.17 -2.38
C HIS A 403 -3.44 -19.33 -2.86
N PHE A 404 -3.89 -19.54 -4.10
CA PHE A 404 -5.01 -18.82 -4.74
C PHE A 404 -4.77 -17.30 -4.79
N GLU A 405 -5.77 -16.51 -5.22
CA GLU A 405 -5.59 -15.05 -5.32
C GLU A 405 -5.28 -14.44 -3.95
N GLU A 406 -5.85 -14.97 -2.87
CA GLU A 406 -5.64 -14.47 -1.51
C GLU A 406 -4.16 -14.39 -1.17
N GLY A 407 -3.36 -15.38 -1.57
CA GLY A 407 -1.92 -15.40 -1.35
C GLY A 407 -1.13 -14.35 -2.13
N GLU A 408 -1.67 -13.84 -3.24
CA GLU A 408 -1.07 -12.77 -4.04
C GLU A 408 -1.37 -11.37 -3.51
N ILE A 409 -2.43 -11.22 -2.73
CA ILE A 409 -2.79 -9.93 -2.10
C ILE A 409 -2.64 -9.94 -0.58
N LYS A 410 -2.03 -10.98 -0.01
CA LYS A 410 -1.70 -11.04 1.41
C LYS A 410 -0.33 -10.44 1.67
N THR A 411 -0.17 -9.80 2.83
CA THR A 411 1.13 -9.34 3.34
C THR A 411 1.59 -10.16 4.55
N SER A 412 2.90 -10.12 4.85
CA SER A 412 3.46 -10.71 6.06
C SER A 412 3.19 -9.83 7.29
N ASP A 413 3.51 -10.36 8.49
CA ASP A 413 3.46 -9.58 9.73
C ASP A 413 4.44 -8.39 9.74
N GLU A 414 5.42 -8.39 8.84
CA GLU A 414 6.39 -7.31 8.62
C GLU A 414 5.99 -6.40 7.44
N GLU A 415 4.73 -6.51 7.00
CA GLU A 415 4.15 -5.73 5.91
C GLU A 415 4.86 -5.96 4.55
N LEU A 416 5.59 -7.07 4.40
CA LEU A 416 6.21 -7.44 3.12
C LEU A 416 5.14 -7.95 2.15
N VAL A 417 5.15 -7.47 0.91
CA VAL A 417 4.26 -7.93 -0.16
C VAL A 417 5.06 -8.77 -1.15
N SER A 418 4.52 -9.92 -1.54
CA SER A 418 5.17 -10.83 -2.50
C SER A 418 4.42 -10.95 -3.82
N ARG A 419 3.46 -10.05 -4.07
CA ARG A 419 2.56 -10.09 -5.23
C ARG A 419 3.35 -10.10 -6.53
N MET A 420 3.11 -11.09 -7.40
CA MET A 420 3.91 -11.35 -8.59
C MET A 420 3.93 -10.16 -9.55
N ILE A 421 2.76 -9.57 -9.80
CA ILE A 421 2.60 -8.55 -10.85
C ILE A 421 2.87 -7.11 -10.38
N VAL A 422 2.97 -6.87 -9.07
CA VAL A 422 3.22 -5.54 -8.50
C VAL A 422 4.03 -5.67 -7.19
N GLY A 423 5.26 -5.16 -7.16
CA GLY A 423 6.05 -5.05 -5.93
C GLY A 423 5.99 -3.64 -5.31
N SER A 424 6.24 -3.51 -4.01
CA SER A 424 6.32 -2.20 -3.33
C SER A 424 7.74 -1.62 -3.23
N ASP A 425 8.76 -2.46 -3.23
CA ASP A 425 10.16 -2.12 -3.00
C ASP A 425 11.09 -3.27 -3.43
N GLU A 426 12.42 -3.09 -3.27
CA GLU A 426 13.45 -4.07 -3.64
C GLU A 426 13.31 -5.42 -2.92
N GLU A 427 12.99 -5.43 -1.63
CA GLU A 427 12.80 -6.68 -0.86
C GLU A 427 11.56 -7.44 -1.35
N SER A 428 10.52 -6.71 -1.76
CA SER A 428 9.36 -7.32 -2.43
C SER A 428 9.74 -7.90 -3.79
N ASP A 429 10.70 -7.29 -4.50
CA ASP A 429 11.18 -7.79 -5.78
C ASP A 429 12.01 -9.06 -5.62
N ASP A 430 12.79 -9.21 -4.55
CA ASP A 430 13.51 -10.47 -4.26
C ASP A 430 12.53 -11.65 -4.18
N GLU A 431 11.43 -11.51 -3.44
CA GLU A 431 10.37 -12.53 -3.37
C GLU A 431 9.69 -12.76 -4.73
N ARG A 432 9.50 -11.69 -5.52
CA ARG A 432 8.94 -11.79 -6.89
C ARG A 432 9.89 -12.51 -7.84
N TYR A 433 11.20 -12.29 -7.74
CA TYR A 433 12.21 -13.00 -8.54
C TYR A 433 12.23 -14.48 -8.21
N GLU A 434 12.09 -14.85 -6.94
CA GLU A 434 11.99 -16.26 -6.54
C GLU A 434 10.72 -16.91 -7.10
N LYS A 435 9.57 -16.22 -7.02
CA LYS A 435 8.31 -16.68 -7.65
C LYS A 435 8.44 -16.79 -9.17
N LEU A 436 9.08 -15.84 -9.83
CA LEU A 436 9.34 -15.89 -11.28
C LEU A 436 10.18 -17.12 -11.63
N HIS A 437 11.27 -17.36 -10.91
CA HIS A 437 12.12 -18.53 -11.13
C HIS A 437 11.35 -19.85 -10.97
N MET A 438 10.49 -19.95 -9.96
CA MET A 438 9.60 -21.09 -9.79
C MET A 438 8.62 -21.23 -10.96
N PHE A 439 7.99 -20.14 -11.37
CA PHE A 439 7.06 -20.16 -12.50
C PHE A 439 7.76 -20.59 -13.81
N LEU A 440 8.95 -20.08 -14.09
CA LEU A 440 9.74 -20.50 -15.27
C LEU A 440 10.15 -21.99 -15.17
N LYS A 441 10.42 -22.51 -13.97
CA LYS A 441 10.64 -23.95 -13.76
C LYS A 441 9.37 -24.75 -14.04
N LEU A 442 8.19 -24.29 -13.62
CA LEU A 442 6.91 -24.92 -13.96
C LEU A 442 6.73 -25.00 -15.48
N VAL A 443 6.93 -23.89 -16.19
CA VAL A 443 6.87 -23.85 -17.66
C VAL A 443 7.83 -24.86 -18.29
N ARG A 444 9.09 -24.93 -17.82
CA ARG A 444 10.07 -25.91 -18.34
C ARG A 444 9.64 -27.37 -18.13
N ASN A 445 9.05 -27.71 -16.99
CA ASN A 445 8.53 -29.05 -16.72
C ASN A 445 7.37 -29.41 -17.65
N LEU A 446 6.45 -28.48 -17.89
CA LEU A 446 5.34 -28.69 -18.79
C LEU A 446 5.82 -28.87 -20.24
N LYS A 447 6.75 -28.02 -20.70
CA LYS A 447 7.37 -28.12 -22.04
C LYS A 447 8.16 -29.41 -22.26
N SER A 448 8.81 -29.94 -21.23
CA SER A 448 9.56 -31.20 -21.35
C SER A 448 8.66 -32.45 -21.32
N GLY A 449 7.33 -32.27 -21.25
CA GLY A 449 6.39 -33.37 -21.15
C GLY A 449 6.41 -34.08 -19.80
N ASN A 450 6.94 -33.42 -18.75
CA ASN A 450 6.95 -33.91 -17.37
C ASN A 450 5.53 -33.84 -16.76
N ILE A 451 4.62 -34.63 -17.32
CA ILE A 451 3.20 -34.69 -16.97
C ILE A 451 2.88 -36.15 -16.58
N PRO A 452 2.09 -36.38 -15.52
CA PRO A 452 1.66 -37.72 -15.11
C PRO A 452 1.05 -38.52 -16.26
N ASN A 453 1.26 -39.84 -16.26
CA ASN A 453 0.70 -40.71 -17.31
C ASN A 453 -0.83 -40.72 -17.33
N SER A 454 -1.48 -40.52 -16.18
CA SER A 454 -2.94 -40.34 -16.07
C SER A 454 -3.45 -39.10 -16.82
N LEU A 455 -2.57 -38.15 -17.13
CA LEU A 455 -2.86 -36.90 -17.84
C LEU A 455 -2.12 -36.84 -19.19
N SER A 456 -1.85 -37.99 -19.82
CA SER A 456 -1.06 -38.07 -21.05
C SER A 456 -1.64 -37.25 -22.22
N TYR A 457 -2.95 -37.01 -22.23
CA TYR A 457 -3.64 -36.19 -23.22
C TYR A 457 -3.21 -34.70 -23.20
N LEU A 458 -2.56 -34.25 -22.11
CA LEU A 458 -1.95 -32.92 -22.01
C LEU A 458 -0.50 -32.88 -22.51
N LYS A 459 0.18 -34.01 -22.72
CA LYS A 459 1.57 -34.00 -23.21
C LYS A 459 1.64 -33.35 -24.59
N GLU A 460 2.46 -32.32 -24.72
CA GLU A 460 2.60 -31.50 -25.94
C GLU A 460 1.28 -30.86 -26.46
N ASN A 461 0.21 -30.90 -25.64
CA ASN A 461 -1.12 -30.40 -25.97
C ASN A 461 -1.69 -29.67 -24.75
N HIS A 462 -1.08 -28.56 -24.36
CA HIS A 462 -1.57 -27.77 -23.22
C HIS A 462 -1.26 -26.28 -23.36
N THR A 463 -2.10 -25.46 -22.75
CA THR A 463 -1.93 -24.00 -22.66
C THR A 463 -2.43 -23.51 -21.31
N PHE A 464 -1.84 -22.41 -20.84
CA PHE A 464 -2.28 -21.74 -19.63
C PHE A 464 -3.59 -20.99 -19.83
N THR A 465 -4.44 -21.03 -18.82
CA THR A 465 -5.77 -20.41 -18.85
C THR A 465 -6.29 -20.26 -17.43
N VAL A 466 -7.45 -19.62 -17.27
CA VAL A 466 -8.30 -19.74 -16.08
C VAL A 466 -9.74 -19.83 -16.56
N ASP A 467 -10.65 -20.20 -15.68
CA ASP A 467 -12.07 -20.28 -16.00
C ASP A 467 -12.65 -18.94 -16.50
N GLU A 468 -13.62 -19.00 -17.41
CA GLU A 468 -14.27 -17.78 -17.93
C GLU A 468 -15.13 -17.09 -16.86
N ASP A 469 -15.71 -17.85 -15.93
CA ASP A 469 -16.50 -17.35 -14.80
C ASP A 469 -15.61 -16.92 -13.61
N PHE A 470 -14.31 -16.78 -13.84
CA PHE A 470 -13.37 -16.23 -12.87
C PHE A 470 -13.80 -14.83 -12.38
N PRO A 471 -13.77 -14.53 -11.07
CA PRO A 471 -13.63 -15.42 -9.88
C PRO A 471 -14.98 -15.79 -9.24
N ASP A 472 -16.03 -15.05 -9.58
CA ASP A 472 -17.18 -14.81 -8.73
C ASP A 472 -18.13 -16.02 -8.62
N TYR A 473 -17.94 -17.06 -9.45
CA TYR A 473 -18.81 -18.24 -9.48
C TYR A 473 -18.11 -19.58 -9.19
N GLY A 474 -16.83 -19.61 -8.84
CA GLY A 474 -16.15 -20.67 -8.07
C GLY A 474 -16.37 -22.15 -8.43
N LYS A 475 -16.88 -22.50 -9.61
CA LYS A 475 -17.22 -23.91 -9.94
C LYS A 475 -16.05 -24.67 -10.55
N LEU A 476 -15.17 -24.00 -11.26
CA LEU A 476 -14.03 -24.60 -11.93
C LEU A 476 -12.76 -23.82 -11.59
N ILE A 477 -11.79 -24.52 -11.01
CA ILE A 477 -10.49 -23.95 -10.65
C ILE A 477 -9.44 -24.85 -11.29
N TYR A 478 -8.76 -24.28 -12.27
CA TYR A 478 -7.69 -24.89 -13.05
C TYR A 478 -6.83 -23.78 -13.64
N ASN A 479 -5.60 -24.11 -14.03
CA ASN A 479 -4.72 -23.18 -14.73
C ASN A 479 -4.09 -23.77 -16.01
N LEU A 480 -4.45 -25.00 -16.37
CA LEU A 480 -3.97 -25.70 -17.56
C LEU A 480 -5.14 -26.38 -18.28
N LYS A 481 -5.19 -26.27 -19.61
CA LYS A 481 -6.18 -26.97 -20.46
C LYS A 481 -5.53 -27.47 -21.75
N PRO A 482 -6.13 -28.42 -22.49
CA PRO A 482 -5.62 -28.82 -23.79
C PRO A 482 -5.75 -27.71 -24.85
N ILE A 483 -4.82 -27.66 -25.81
CA ILE A 483 -4.90 -26.74 -26.96
C ILE A 483 -5.99 -27.23 -27.92
N LYS A 484 -6.02 -28.55 -28.18
CA LYS A 484 -7.03 -29.23 -28.99
C LYS A 484 -7.71 -30.29 -28.13
N ASN A 485 -9.03 -30.35 -28.19
CA ASN A 485 -9.76 -31.50 -27.65
C ASN A 485 -9.48 -32.69 -28.57
N THR A 486 -8.59 -33.58 -28.12
CA THR A 486 -8.15 -34.76 -28.90
C THR A 486 -8.96 -36.01 -28.58
N GLU A 487 -9.75 -36.00 -27.51
CA GLU A 487 -10.57 -37.13 -27.05
C GLU A 487 -11.98 -36.67 -26.67
N ASP A 488 -13.00 -37.14 -27.39
CA ASP A 488 -14.42 -36.85 -27.10
C ASP A 488 -14.90 -37.44 -25.76
N ASP A 489 -14.10 -38.30 -25.12
CA ASP A 489 -14.44 -39.04 -23.90
C ASP A 489 -13.99 -38.37 -22.59
N ILE A 490 -13.09 -37.37 -22.62
CA ILE A 490 -12.66 -36.68 -21.40
C ILE A 490 -13.62 -35.53 -21.10
N LYS A 491 -14.54 -35.76 -20.17
CA LYS A 491 -15.59 -34.82 -19.79
C LYS A 491 -15.08 -33.49 -19.20
N TYR A 492 -13.90 -33.50 -18.57
CA TYR A 492 -13.24 -32.34 -17.97
C TYR A 492 -11.73 -32.47 -18.18
N PRO A 493 -11.14 -31.93 -19.26
CA PRO A 493 -9.73 -32.12 -19.55
C PRO A 493 -8.81 -31.15 -18.78
N GLU A 494 -9.36 -30.19 -18.04
CA GLU A 494 -8.58 -29.15 -17.36
C GLU A 494 -7.87 -29.68 -16.12
N CYS A 495 -6.74 -29.06 -15.78
CA CYS A 495 -5.89 -29.48 -14.66
C CYS A 495 -5.43 -28.26 -13.86
N LEU A 496 -5.31 -28.42 -12.55
CA LEU A 496 -4.60 -27.50 -11.67
C LEU A 496 -3.15 -27.96 -11.55
N VAL A 497 -2.21 -27.17 -12.07
CA VAL A 497 -0.77 -27.38 -11.90
C VAL A 497 -0.20 -26.36 -10.92
N VAL A 498 0.55 -26.85 -9.93
CA VAL A 498 1.13 -26.04 -8.85
C VAL A 498 2.61 -26.33 -8.76
N ILE A 499 3.43 -25.32 -8.46
CA ILE A 499 4.84 -25.48 -8.10
C ILE A 499 5.10 -24.93 -6.70
N THR A 500 5.90 -25.63 -5.90
CA THR A 500 6.19 -25.25 -4.51
C THR A 500 7.68 -25.34 -4.15
N LYS A 501 8.10 -24.59 -3.13
CA LYS A 501 9.43 -24.66 -2.51
C LYS A 501 9.55 -25.83 -1.52
N GLU A 502 8.43 -26.45 -1.14
CA GLU A 502 8.43 -27.59 -0.22
C GLU A 502 9.19 -28.78 -0.82
N THR A 503 10.09 -29.38 -0.04
CA THR A 503 10.92 -30.52 -0.50
C THR A 503 10.47 -31.85 0.10
N LYS A 504 9.65 -31.80 1.16
CA LYS A 504 9.21 -32.98 1.91
C LYS A 504 7.91 -33.53 1.34
N LYS A 505 7.93 -34.78 0.88
CA LYS A 505 6.74 -35.48 0.35
C LYS A 505 5.51 -35.42 1.27
N SER A 506 5.70 -35.48 2.60
CA SER A 506 4.61 -35.35 3.57
C SER A 506 3.94 -33.96 3.54
N LYS A 507 4.70 -32.89 3.28
CA LYS A 507 4.18 -31.53 3.10
C LYS A 507 3.45 -31.39 1.76
N ILE A 508 3.97 -32.02 0.70
CA ILE A 508 3.28 -32.06 -0.59
C ILE A 508 1.91 -32.74 -0.48
N LYS A 509 1.81 -33.86 0.26
CA LYS A 509 0.52 -34.50 0.56
C LYS A 509 -0.47 -33.55 1.26
N GLN A 510 0.01 -32.74 2.21
CA GLN A 510 -0.83 -31.74 2.89
C GLN A 510 -1.29 -30.64 1.93
N ILE A 511 -0.41 -30.17 1.03
CA ILE A 511 -0.77 -29.19 -0.01
C ILE A 511 -1.87 -29.77 -0.92
N VAL A 512 -1.68 -30.97 -1.46
CA VAL A 512 -2.67 -31.62 -2.34
C VAL A 512 -4.01 -31.77 -1.64
N SER A 513 -4.03 -32.23 -0.37
CA SER A 513 -5.26 -32.33 0.41
C SER A 513 -5.95 -30.97 0.56
N SER A 514 -5.21 -29.93 0.94
CA SER A 514 -5.72 -28.57 1.12
C SER A 514 -6.28 -27.98 -0.17
N LEU A 515 -5.61 -28.21 -1.29
CA LEU A 515 -6.10 -27.82 -2.62
C LEU A 515 -7.39 -28.58 -2.97
N SER A 516 -7.40 -29.90 -2.82
CA SER A 516 -8.54 -30.77 -3.11
C SER A 516 -9.81 -30.38 -2.34
N ASP A 517 -9.65 -29.94 -1.09
CA ASP A 517 -10.76 -29.46 -0.25
C ASP A 517 -11.42 -28.18 -0.81
N LYS A 518 -10.64 -27.33 -1.49
CA LYS A 518 -11.12 -26.10 -2.14
C LYS A 518 -11.66 -26.33 -3.56
N LEU A 519 -11.32 -27.46 -4.19
CA LEU A 519 -11.78 -27.80 -5.54
C LEU A 519 -13.15 -28.49 -5.52
N SER A 520 -13.91 -28.27 -6.61
CA SER A 520 -15.11 -29.04 -6.86
C SER A 520 -14.76 -30.52 -7.11
N LYS A 521 -15.67 -31.44 -6.76
CA LYS A 521 -15.43 -32.90 -6.79
C LYS A 521 -14.84 -33.41 -8.11
N LYS A 522 -15.14 -32.73 -9.23
CA LYS A 522 -14.67 -33.08 -10.57
C LYS A 522 -13.18 -32.82 -10.83
N PHE A 523 -12.55 -31.89 -10.10
CA PHE A 523 -11.13 -31.52 -10.28
C PHE A 523 -10.20 -32.04 -9.18
N ARG A 524 -10.74 -32.74 -8.18
CA ARG A 524 -9.97 -33.25 -7.04
C ARG A 524 -8.87 -34.23 -7.46
N ASP A 525 -9.10 -34.92 -8.57
CA ASP A 525 -8.18 -35.90 -9.15
C ASP A 525 -7.42 -35.30 -10.36
N GLN A 526 -7.36 -33.97 -10.46
CA GLN A 526 -6.69 -33.24 -11.55
C GLN A 526 -5.76 -32.17 -10.98
N ILE A 527 -5.02 -32.53 -9.93
CA ILE A 527 -4.04 -31.67 -9.27
C ILE A 527 -2.66 -32.25 -9.52
N VAL A 528 -1.74 -31.44 -10.04
CA VAL A 528 -0.33 -31.82 -10.17
C VAL A 528 0.49 -30.83 -9.38
N VAL A 529 1.21 -31.32 -8.37
CA VAL A 529 2.12 -30.48 -7.57
C VAL A 529 3.56 -30.84 -7.90
N TYR A 530 4.27 -29.90 -8.49
CA TYR A 530 5.69 -29.97 -8.80
C TYR A 530 6.52 -29.52 -7.60
N TYR A 531 7.53 -30.32 -7.25
CA TYR A 531 8.44 -30.04 -6.14
C TYR A 531 9.82 -30.63 -6.38
N GLU A 532 10.84 -30.12 -5.68
CA GLU A 532 12.23 -30.58 -5.77
C GLU A 532 12.60 -31.35 -4.49
N PRO A 533 12.68 -32.69 -4.52
CA PRO A 533 12.98 -33.48 -3.33
C PRO A 533 14.39 -33.21 -2.81
N LEU A 534 14.55 -33.24 -1.49
CA LEU A 534 15.87 -33.02 -0.89
C LEU A 534 16.85 -34.12 -1.32
N GLY A 535 17.91 -33.73 -2.01
CA GLY A 535 18.97 -34.65 -2.47
C GLY A 535 18.73 -35.26 -3.86
N GLU A 536 17.62 -34.92 -4.54
CA GLU A 536 17.38 -35.26 -5.94
C GLU A 536 17.70 -34.06 -6.84
N GLN A 537 18.08 -34.33 -8.09
CA GLN A 537 18.30 -33.26 -9.07
C GLN A 537 17.03 -33.05 -9.89
N GLY A 538 16.44 -31.86 -9.79
CA GLY A 538 15.31 -31.45 -10.60
C GLY A 538 13.94 -31.65 -9.94
N TYR A 539 12.92 -31.14 -10.61
CA TYR A 539 11.54 -31.19 -10.13
C TYR A 539 10.88 -32.49 -10.54
N ILE A 540 10.19 -33.11 -9.60
CA ILE A 540 9.26 -34.22 -9.83
C ILE A 540 7.83 -33.74 -9.56
N TYR A 541 6.84 -34.52 -9.95
CA TYR A 541 5.43 -34.28 -9.61
C TYR A 541 4.92 -35.26 -8.57
N PHE A 542 3.90 -34.85 -7.83
CA PHE A 542 3.14 -35.72 -6.96
C PHE A 542 1.83 -36.18 -7.64
N ASP A 543 1.68 -37.49 -7.84
CA ASP A 543 0.57 -38.11 -8.59
C ASP A 543 -0.15 -39.24 -7.86
N GLU A 544 0.20 -39.55 -6.60
CA GLU A 544 -0.33 -40.74 -5.90
C GLU A 544 -1.87 -40.75 -5.85
N HIS A 545 -2.49 -39.59 -5.63
CA HIS A 545 -3.94 -39.40 -5.57
C HIS A 545 -4.63 -39.53 -6.95
N LEU A 546 -3.90 -39.34 -8.06
CA LEU A 546 -4.46 -39.44 -9.41
C LEU A 546 -4.85 -40.88 -9.78
N ASN A 547 -4.37 -41.87 -9.02
CA ASN A 547 -4.65 -43.29 -9.24
C ASN A 547 -5.78 -43.84 -8.33
N GLU A 548 -6.34 -43.02 -7.42
CA GLU A 548 -7.32 -43.47 -6.43
C GLU A 548 -8.75 -43.62 -6.99
N THR A 549 -8.98 -43.24 -8.25
CA THR A 549 -10.28 -43.35 -8.92
C THR A 549 -10.21 -44.12 -10.23
N GLY A 550 -10.27 -45.45 -10.13
CA GLY A 550 -10.98 -46.22 -11.14
C GLY A 550 -12.36 -45.60 -11.31
N ILE A 551 -12.65 -45.11 -12.52
CA ILE A 551 -13.89 -44.44 -12.94
C ILE A 551 -15.11 -45.11 -12.28
N ASN A 552 -15.64 -44.51 -11.21
CA ASN A 552 -16.98 -44.83 -10.76
C ASN A 552 -17.94 -44.17 -11.76
N ASN A 553 -18.15 -44.84 -12.89
CA ASN A 553 -19.33 -44.63 -13.72
C ASN A 553 -20.53 -45.00 -12.84
N PRO A 554 -21.36 -44.06 -12.38
CA PRO A 554 -22.64 -44.47 -11.85
C PRO A 554 -23.43 -45.01 -13.04
N SER A 555 -23.58 -46.33 -13.11
CA SER A 555 -24.41 -47.00 -14.10
C SER A 555 -25.87 -46.61 -13.88
N TYR A 556 -26.27 -45.44 -14.38
CA TYR A 556 -27.68 -45.11 -14.56
C TYR A 556 -28.15 -45.62 -15.92
N THR A 557 -28.00 -46.92 -16.15
CA THR A 557 -28.85 -47.66 -17.08
C THR A 557 -30.05 -48.20 -16.29
N LYS A 558 -30.94 -47.31 -15.86
CA LYS A 558 -32.35 -47.71 -15.81
C LYS A 558 -32.79 -47.79 -17.27
N LYS A 559 -32.93 -49.02 -17.76
CA LYS A 559 -33.52 -49.29 -19.07
C LYS A 559 -34.89 -48.60 -19.12
N PHE A 560 -35.14 -47.88 -20.21
CA PHE A 560 -36.42 -47.22 -20.49
C PHE A 560 -37.60 -48.20 -20.58
N GLU A 561 -37.34 -49.51 -20.57
CA GLU A 561 -38.32 -50.60 -20.65
C GLU A 561 -39.04 -50.90 -19.31
N ASP A 562 -38.56 -50.38 -18.18
CA ASP A 562 -39.18 -50.63 -16.86
C ASP A 562 -40.31 -49.64 -16.49
N ILE A 563 -40.70 -48.74 -17.40
CA ILE A 563 -41.76 -47.72 -17.15
C ILE A 563 -43.10 -48.08 -17.83
N THR A 564 -43.20 -49.15 -18.63
CA THR A 564 -44.44 -49.50 -19.38
C THR A 564 -45.22 -50.71 -18.85
N LYS A 565 -45.03 -51.12 -17.59
CA LYS A 565 -45.91 -52.14 -16.95
C LYS A 565 -46.53 -51.65 -15.66
N ILE A 566 -47.42 -50.67 -15.77
CA ILE A 566 -48.57 -50.53 -14.87
C ILE A 566 -49.79 -50.26 -15.76
N LYS A 567 -50.65 -51.26 -15.88
CA LYS A 567 -52.04 -51.15 -16.31
C LYS A 567 -52.89 -51.82 -15.25
#